data_AF-A0A7X9P5B0-F1
#
_entry.id   AF-A0A7X9P5B0-F1
#
_cell.length_a   1.000
_cell.length_b   1.000
_cell.length_c   1.000
_cell.angle_alpha   90.00
_cell.angle_beta   90.00
_cell.angle_gamma   90.00
#
_symmetry.space_group_name_H-M   'P 1'
#
loop_
_entity.id
_entity.type
_entity.pdbx_description
1 polymer ?
#
loop_
_entity_poly.entity_id
_entity_poly.type
_entity_poly.pdbx_seq_one_letter_code
_entity_poly.pdbx_strand_id
1 'polypeptide(L)'
;MDIQIYKNIFDKSPLGYALHKIIIDEKGIPIDYQFLDVNIAFERMTGLKISEIIGKTLKQVLPNIVNDSFDWIKAYGQIALNGTEMEFEQYSETLKKYYKIYVYSPEKYYFITTFIDITSLKQDKNNFKN
;
A
#
# COMPACT_ATOMS: atom_id res chain seq x y z
N MET A 1 -0.58 -0.78 -29.00
CA MET A 1 -1.57 -0.32 -28.01
C MET A 1 -1.00 0.92 -27.36
N ASP A 2 -1.62 2.08 -27.55
CA ASP A 2 -1.03 3.38 -27.21
C ASP A 2 -0.79 3.55 -25.71
N ILE A 3 0.42 3.96 -25.33
CA ILE A 3 0.83 4.28 -23.95
C ILE A 3 -0.15 5.26 -23.28
N GLN A 4 -0.77 6.14 -24.06
CA GLN A 4 -1.78 7.10 -23.61
C GLN A 4 -3.03 6.42 -23.04
N ILE A 5 -3.48 5.32 -23.66
CA ILE A 5 -4.68 4.59 -23.24
C ILE A 5 -4.43 3.90 -21.89
N TYR A 6 -3.26 3.30 -21.71
CA TYR A 6 -2.89 2.65 -20.44
C TYR A 6 -2.83 3.66 -19.28
N LYS A 7 -2.21 4.83 -19.49
CA LYS A 7 -2.20 5.89 -18.47
C LYS A 7 -3.61 6.31 -18.08
N ASN A 8 -4.49 6.53 -19.05
CA ASN A 8 -5.85 6.97 -18.78
C ASN A 8 -6.67 5.90 -18.04
N ILE A 9 -6.45 4.61 -18.31
CA ILE A 9 -7.06 3.50 -17.57
C ILE A 9 -6.53 3.47 -16.14
N PHE A 10 -5.22 3.62 -15.94
CA PHE A 10 -4.60 3.64 -14.61
C PHE A 10 -5.04 4.84 -13.76
N ASP A 11 -5.12 6.03 -14.35
CA ASP A 11 -5.52 7.28 -13.68
C ASP A 11 -6.99 7.25 -13.26
N LYS A 12 -7.83 6.58 -14.05
CA LYS A 12 -9.27 6.41 -13.77
C LYS A 12 -9.60 5.11 -13.05
N SER A 13 -8.59 4.30 -12.74
CA SER A 13 -8.79 3.02 -12.06
C SER A 13 -9.39 3.25 -10.68
N PRO A 14 -10.40 2.46 -10.28
CA PRO A 14 -10.89 2.46 -8.91
C PRO A 14 -9.91 1.78 -7.95
N LEU A 15 -8.85 1.14 -8.44
CA LEU A 15 -7.81 0.51 -7.63
C LEU A 15 -6.73 1.53 -7.27
N GLY A 16 -6.43 1.67 -5.99
CA GLY A 16 -5.22 2.34 -5.53
C GLY A 16 -4.00 1.56 -5.99
N TYR A 17 -2.97 2.26 -6.47
CA TYR A 17 -1.69 1.70 -6.91
C TYR A 17 -0.55 2.42 -6.20
N ALA A 18 0.45 1.67 -5.76
CA ALA A 18 1.70 2.24 -5.27
C ALA A 18 2.90 1.31 -5.52
N LEU A 19 3.96 1.88 -6.09
CA LEU A 19 5.28 1.26 -6.20
C LEU A 19 6.17 1.77 -5.07
N HIS A 20 6.86 0.84 -4.43
CA HIS A 20 7.75 1.13 -3.33
C HIS A 20 9.09 0.42 -3.47
N LYS A 21 10.07 0.91 -2.72
CA LYS A 21 11.35 0.25 -2.49
C LYS A 21 11.56 0.02 -1.01
N ILE A 22 11.83 -1.22 -0.63
CA ILE A 22 12.13 -1.59 0.75
C ILE A 22 13.52 -1.07 1.15
N ILE A 23 13.63 -0.61 2.38
CA ILE A 23 14.87 -0.20 3.02
C ILE A 23 15.20 -1.25 4.08
N ILE A 24 16.41 -1.81 4.00
CA ILE A 24 16.90 -2.85 4.91
C ILE A 24 18.06 -2.33 5.76
N ASP A 25 18.26 -2.94 6.92
CA ASP A 25 19.46 -2.74 7.73
C ASP A 25 20.65 -3.62 7.25
N GLU A 26 21.78 -3.52 7.95
CA GLU A 26 23.00 -4.30 7.68
C GLU A 26 22.81 -5.82 7.82
N LYS A 27 21.77 -6.25 8.55
CA LYS A 27 21.43 -7.66 8.75
C LYS A 27 20.42 -8.17 7.71
N GLY A 28 20.01 -7.32 6.76
CA GLY A 28 19.03 -7.64 5.74
C GLY A 28 17.58 -7.61 6.23
N ILE A 29 17.33 -7.00 7.40
CA ILE A 29 15.98 -6.89 7.97
C ILE A 29 15.30 -5.65 7.41
N PRO A 30 14.04 -5.75 6.91
CA PRO A 30 13.25 -4.60 6.50
C PRO A 30 13.01 -3.64 7.67
N ILE A 31 13.39 -2.37 7.51
CA ILE A 31 13.24 -1.34 8.55
C ILE A 31 12.31 -0.19 8.14
N ASP A 32 12.10 0.03 6.84
CA ASP A 32 11.21 1.05 6.29
C ASP A 32 10.98 0.78 4.79
N TYR A 33 10.18 1.59 4.10
CA TYR A 33 10.14 1.63 2.63
C TYR A 33 9.89 3.04 2.12
N GLN A 34 10.31 3.30 0.88
CA GLN A 34 10.15 4.57 0.18
C GLN A 34 9.04 4.48 -0.87
N PHE A 35 8.21 5.52 -0.96
CA PHE A 35 7.24 5.69 -2.05
C PHE A 35 7.94 6.15 -3.32
N LEU A 36 7.77 5.41 -4.42
CA LEU A 36 8.39 5.74 -5.71
C LEU A 36 7.38 6.26 -6.73
N ASP A 37 6.20 5.65 -6.78
CA ASP A 37 5.12 6.05 -7.67
C ASP A 37 3.78 5.66 -7.07
N VAL A 38 2.74 6.45 -7.32
CA VAL A 38 1.37 6.19 -6.87
C VAL A 38 0.37 6.79 -7.86
N ASN A 39 -0.86 6.26 -7.89
CA ASN A 39 -1.93 6.84 -8.71
C ASN A 39 -2.90 7.73 -7.90
N ILE A 40 -3.81 8.40 -8.60
CA ILE A 40 -4.82 9.29 -7.99
C ILE A 40 -5.76 8.53 -7.03
N ALA A 41 -6.08 7.26 -7.32
CA ALA A 41 -6.91 6.45 -6.43
C ALA A 41 -6.24 6.20 -5.07
N PHE A 42 -4.91 6.02 -5.03
CA PHE A 42 -4.15 5.93 -3.78
C PHE A 42 -4.37 7.16 -2.89
N GLU A 43 -4.21 8.36 -3.44
CA GLU A 43 -4.40 9.61 -2.71
C GLU A 43 -5.85 9.73 -2.19
N ARG A 44 -6.84 9.41 -3.02
CA ARG A 44 -8.25 9.44 -2.60
C ARG A 44 -8.56 8.47 -1.46
N MET A 45 -7.97 7.28 -1.49
CA MET A 45 -8.22 6.24 -0.48
C MET A 45 -7.50 6.53 0.83
N THR A 46 -6.24 6.97 0.77
CA THR A 46 -5.39 7.15 1.96
C THR A 46 -5.44 8.56 2.54
N GLY A 47 -5.85 9.55 1.73
CA GLY A 47 -5.77 10.97 2.07
C GLY A 47 -4.35 11.55 1.95
N LEU A 48 -3.38 10.76 1.50
CA LEU A 48 -1.99 11.16 1.35
C LEU A 48 -1.76 11.80 -0.02
N LYS A 49 -1.35 13.07 -0.03
CA LYS A 49 -1.09 13.81 -1.27
C LYS A 49 0.12 13.26 -2.01
N ILE A 50 -0.03 12.95 -3.30
CA ILE A 50 1.06 12.41 -4.14
C ILE A 50 2.31 13.30 -4.06
N SER A 51 2.12 14.62 -4.18
CA SER A 51 3.21 15.60 -4.16
C SER A 51 4.00 15.64 -2.84
N GLU A 52 3.44 15.12 -1.76
CA GLU A 52 4.04 15.17 -0.44
C GLU A 52 4.66 13.84 -0.02
N ILE A 53 4.43 12.74 -0.74
CA ILE A 53 4.88 11.40 -0.36
C ILE A 53 5.96 10.80 -1.25
N ILE A 54 5.99 11.15 -2.54
CA ILE A 54 6.98 10.59 -3.47
C ILE A 54 8.40 10.92 -3.00
N GLY A 55 9.25 9.90 -2.93
CA GLY A 55 10.62 9.99 -2.44
C GLY A 55 10.76 10.01 -0.92
N LYS A 56 9.67 10.03 -0.14
CA LYS A 56 9.70 9.93 1.32
C LYS A 56 9.51 8.50 1.78
N THR A 57 9.93 8.22 3.02
CA THR A 57 9.72 6.90 3.63
C THR A 57 8.37 6.80 4.33
N LEU A 58 7.90 5.58 4.57
CA LEU A 58 6.66 5.33 5.31
C LEU A 58 6.66 6.05 6.65
N LYS A 59 7.75 5.96 7.42
CA LYS A 59 7.85 6.58 8.74
C LYS A 59 7.82 8.11 8.69
N GLN A 60 8.26 8.73 7.59
CA GLN A 60 8.16 10.17 7.41
C GLN A 60 6.74 10.61 7.07
N VAL A 61 6.02 9.81 6.30
CA VAL A 61 4.67 10.13 5.81
C VAL A 61 3.60 9.79 6.84
N LEU A 62 3.72 8.62 7.48
CA LEU A 62 2.81 8.09 8.49
C LEU A 62 3.62 7.59 9.70
N PRO A 63 4.14 8.48 10.55
CA PRO A 63 4.97 8.06 11.70
C PRO A 63 4.24 7.13 12.67
N ASN A 64 2.91 7.23 12.76
CA ASN A 64 2.10 6.42 13.67
C ASN A 64 1.80 5.00 13.15
N ILE A 65 2.06 4.70 11.87
CA ILE A 65 1.72 3.40 11.30
C ILE A 65 2.56 2.25 11.84
N VAL A 66 3.71 2.57 12.45
CA VAL A 66 4.52 1.57 13.17
C VAL A 66 3.84 1.08 14.45
N ASN A 67 2.79 1.77 14.91
CA ASN A 67 1.98 1.40 16.07
C ASN A 67 0.71 0.64 15.67
N ASP A 68 0.44 0.46 14.38
CA ASP A 68 -0.64 -0.42 13.91
C ASP A 68 -0.37 -1.85 14.40
N SER A 69 -1.42 -2.62 14.68
CA SER A 69 -1.26 -4.01 15.16
C SER A 69 -0.64 -4.92 14.10
N PHE A 70 -0.78 -4.55 12.83
CA PHE A 70 -0.19 -5.21 11.69
C PHE A 70 1.16 -4.58 11.32
N ASP A 71 2.21 -5.39 11.28
CA ASP A 71 3.55 -4.94 10.90
C ASP A 71 3.67 -4.82 9.36
N TRP A 72 3.26 -3.66 8.85
CA TRP A 72 3.28 -3.34 7.42
C TRP A 72 4.68 -3.44 6.78
N ILE A 73 5.70 -2.97 7.50
CA ILE A 73 7.08 -2.93 7.00
C ILE A 73 7.61 -4.35 6.85
N LYS A 74 7.42 -5.20 7.87
CA LYS A 74 7.85 -6.59 7.81
C LYS A 74 7.09 -7.37 6.76
N ALA A 75 5.76 -7.23 6.70
CA ALA A 75 4.93 -7.95 5.74
C ALA A 75 5.36 -7.68 4.29
N TYR A 76 5.44 -6.40 3.90
CA TYR A 76 5.85 -6.03 2.54
C TYR A 76 7.34 -6.26 2.29
N GLY A 77 8.17 -6.12 3.32
CA GLY A 77 9.59 -6.43 3.21
C GLY A 77 9.85 -7.89 2.89
N GLN A 78 9.11 -8.83 3.49
CA GLN A 78 9.21 -10.25 3.14
C GLN A 78 8.82 -10.51 1.68
N ILE A 79 7.77 -9.84 1.18
CA ILE A 79 7.38 -9.94 -0.23
C ILE A 79 8.49 -9.43 -1.15
N ALA A 80 9.00 -8.23 -0.89
CA ALA A 80 10.02 -7.57 -1.71
C ALA A 80 11.37 -8.31 -1.72
N LEU A 81 11.72 -8.98 -0.61
CA LEU A 81 12.98 -9.71 -0.48
C LEU A 81 12.93 -11.11 -1.11
N ASN A 82 11.78 -11.77 -1.03
CA ASN A 82 11.62 -13.15 -1.50
C ASN A 82 11.08 -13.26 -2.92
N GLY A 83 10.63 -12.15 -3.53
CA GLY A 83 10.09 -12.18 -4.89
C GLY A 83 8.70 -12.84 -4.97
N THR A 84 7.90 -12.73 -3.90
CA THR A 84 6.61 -13.42 -3.78
C THR A 84 5.42 -12.46 -3.98
N GLU A 85 4.22 -12.97 -3.75
CA GLU A 85 2.97 -12.22 -3.79
C GLU A 85 2.02 -12.66 -2.66
N MET A 86 1.06 -11.81 -2.32
CA MET A 86 0.03 -12.09 -1.33
C MET A 86 -1.22 -11.23 -1.56
N GLU A 87 -2.39 -11.79 -1.27
CA GLU A 87 -3.65 -11.05 -1.18
C GLU A 87 -4.21 -11.19 0.25
N PHE A 88 -4.62 -10.08 0.86
CA PHE A 88 -5.16 -10.09 2.21
C PHE A 88 -6.05 -8.87 2.47
N GLU A 89 -6.87 -8.97 3.52
CA GLU A 89 -7.66 -7.85 4.04
C GLU A 89 -7.08 -7.42 5.37
N GLN A 90 -6.84 -6.12 5.56
CA GLN A 90 -6.23 -5.61 6.77
C GLN A 90 -6.80 -4.25 7.17
N TYR A 91 -7.01 -4.06 8.47
CA TYR A 91 -7.32 -2.76 9.03
C TYR A 91 -6.03 -1.98 9.25
N SER A 92 -6.00 -0.72 8.83
CA SER A 92 -5.00 0.24 9.30
C SER A 92 -5.64 1.11 10.38
N GLU A 93 -5.12 1.02 11.59
CA GLU A 93 -5.53 1.86 12.72
C GLU A 93 -5.19 3.32 12.44
N THR A 94 -4.02 3.58 11.86
CA THR A 94 -3.56 4.94 11.51
C THR A 94 -4.47 5.62 10.49
N LEU A 95 -4.89 4.90 9.45
CA LEU A 95 -5.78 5.45 8.41
C LEU A 95 -7.27 5.25 8.71
N LYS A 96 -7.59 4.50 9.78
CA LYS A 96 -8.95 4.15 10.21
C LYS A 96 -9.79 3.52 9.10
N LYS A 97 -9.18 2.64 8.30
CA LYS A 97 -9.78 2.03 7.13
C LYS A 97 -9.44 0.56 7.01
N TYR A 98 -10.38 -0.21 6.48
CA TYR A 98 -10.13 -1.58 6.02
C TYR A 98 -9.77 -1.55 4.55
N TYR A 99 -8.66 -2.21 4.22
CA TYR A 99 -8.23 -2.38 2.84
C TYR A 99 -8.26 -3.85 2.45
N LYS A 100 -8.66 -4.10 1.21
CA LYS A 100 -8.34 -5.35 0.52
C LYS A 100 -7.14 -5.08 -0.39
N ILE A 101 -6.05 -5.79 -0.16
CA ILE A 101 -4.74 -5.50 -0.73
C ILE A 101 -4.23 -6.72 -1.47
N TYR A 102 -3.74 -6.51 -2.69
CA TYR A 102 -2.86 -7.44 -3.39
C TYR A 102 -1.48 -6.80 -3.51
N VAL A 103 -0.45 -7.53 -3.12
CA VAL A 103 0.94 -7.09 -3.13
C VAL A 103 1.81 -8.14 -3.81
N TYR A 104 2.76 -7.70 -4.63
CA TYR A 104 3.75 -8.57 -5.25
C TYR A 104 5.08 -7.86 -5.46
N SER A 105 6.15 -8.61 -5.63
CA SER A 105 7.48 -8.08 -5.92
C SER A 105 7.79 -8.21 -7.42
N PRO A 106 7.85 -7.08 -8.18
CA PRO A 106 8.25 -7.12 -9.59
C PRO A 106 9.77 -7.33 -9.78
N GLU A 107 10.56 -6.92 -8.78
CA GLU A 107 12.01 -7.04 -8.73
C GLU A 107 12.44 -7.07 -7.26
N LYS A 108 13.56 -7.73 -6.94
CA LYS A 108 14.12 -7.76 -5.60
C LYS A 108 14.25 -6.35 -5.02
N TYR A 109 13.82 -6.18 -3.77
CA TYR A 109 13.71 -4.91 -3.03
C TYR A 109 12.58 -3.99 -3.44
N TYR A 110 11.84 -4.30 -4.51
CA TYR A 110 10.68 -3.53 -4.93
C TYR A 110 9.41 -4.33 -4.67
N PHE A 111 8.34 -3.61 -4.35
CA PHE A 111 7.01 -4.18 -4.28
C PHE A 111 5.97 -3.20 -4.80
N ILE A 112 4.93 -3.75 -5.39
CA ILE A 112 3.75 -3.02 -5.86
C ILE A 112 2.58 -3.43 -4.99
N THR A 113 1.82 -2.46 -4.50
CA THR A 113 0.50 -2.70 -3.91
C THR A 113 -0.58 -2.22 -4.85
N THR A 114 -1.64 -3.02 -4.93
CA THR A 114 -2.94 -2.59 -5.44
C THR A 114 -3.99 -2.84 -4.39
N PHE A 115 -4.90 -1.90 -4.17
CA PHE A 115 -5.87 -2.04 -3.09
C PHE A 115 -7.16 -1.25 -3.31
N ILE A 116 -8.17 -1.65 -2.55
CA ILE A 116 -9.46 -0.95 -2.45
C ILE A 116 -9.82 -0.75 -0.98
N ASP A 117 -10.51 0.36 -0.70
CA ASP A 117 -11.15 0.62 0.59
C ASP A 117 -12.45 -0.20 0.68
N ILE A 118 -12.51 -1.12 1.65
CA ILE A 118 -13.66 -1.99 1.91
C ILE A 118 -14.34 -1.65 3.24
N THR A 119 -14.08 -0.46 3.80
CA THR A 119 -14.58 -0.05 5.12
C THR A 119 -16.10 -0.08 5.20
N SER A 120 -16.79 0.46 4.19
CA SER A 120 -18.26 0.42 4.11
C SER A 120 -18.80 -1.01 4.12
N LEU A 121 -18.20 -1.90 3.33
CA LEU A 121 -18.59 -3.31 3.25
C LEU A 121 -18.45 -4.05 4.60
N LYS A 122 -17.46 -3.67 5.41
CA LYS A 122 -17.25 -4.23 6.76
C LYS A 122 -18.23 -3.66 7.78
N GLN A 123 -18.55 -2.38 7.70
CA GLN A 123 -19.54 -1.72 8.57
C GLN A 123 -20.94 -2.29 8.35
N ASP A 124 -21.35 -2.45 7.09
CA ASP A 124 -22.66 -3.01 6.76
C ASP A 124 -22.82 -4.43 7.30
N LYS A 125 -21.80 -5.29 7.12
CA LYS A 125 -21.82 -6.67 7.65
C LYS A 125 -21.93 -6.75 9.17
N ASN A 126 -21.42 -5.76 9.91
CA ASN A 126 -21.56 -5.70 11.36
C ASN A 126 -22.95 -5.20 11.77
N ASN A 127 -23.56 -4.30 10.99
CA ASN A 127 -24.91 -3.81 11.24
C ASN A 127 -26.01 -4.86 10.98
N PHE A 128 -25.81 -5.78 10.03
CA PHE A 128 -26.76 -6.88 9.76
C PHE A 128 -26.68 -8.06 10.75
N LYS A 129 -25.72 -8.03 11.69
CA LYS A 129 -25.55 -9.10 12.69
C LYS A 129 -26.10 -8.75 14.08
N ASN A 130 -26.72 -7.57 14.25
CA ASN A 130 -27.38 -7.13 15.47
C ASN A 130 -28.90 -7.06 15.29
#